data_AF-A0A517RP00-F1
#
_entry.id   AF-A0A517RP00-F1
#
_cell.length_a   1.000
_cell.length_b   1.000
_cell.length_c   1.000
_cell.angle_alpha   90.00
_cell.angle_beta   90.00
_cell.angle_gamma   90.00
#
_symmetry.space_group_name_H-M   'P 1'
#
loop_
_entity.id
_entity.type
_entity.pdbx_description
1 polymer ?
#
loop_
_entity_poly.entity_id
_entity_poly.type
_entity_poly.pdbx_seq_one_letter_code
_entity_poly.pdbx_strand_id
1 'polypeptide(L)'
;MTDPETPTETIPATPVPEHLLAPLTRSLPVIYFIYLFLILGFVLSTILFLVQFRMEVEPGILLTDSRSGRLAVFVHLARACVFLLLALALHKYTSSLRHIRRNTADALDRYLKASLFLWNTLCISVLLVIGFGIWSYDVSRDPSADFAVGQEIYAGNPQPDAIVEFFLAEMKPGEGLEKRSIEEIDRDVWLPAEPILSNQHFMEAQVGMDPEQMPLVTLKLNEEGAAIIRKASREHVDKPLAVVVDGEVIMAPIIRAPMGAEVMITGIKTMDEAKRIARSLSGNK
;
A
#
# COMPACT_ATOMS: atom_id res chain seq x y z
N MET A 1 -0.58 -45.49 -94.90
CA MET A 1 0.37 -46.02 -93.91
C MET A 1 0.54 -44.93 -92.87
N THR A 2 -0.31 -44.95 -91.85
CA THR A 2 -0.37 -43.98 -90.76
C THR A 2 0.75 -44.30 -89.77
N ASP A 3 1.66 -43.35 -89.58
CA ASP A 3 2.67 -43.38 -88.54
C ASP A 3 2.02 -42.88 -87.24
N PRO A 4 2.12 -43.58 -86.08
CA PRO A 4 1.49 -43.13 -84.85
C PRO A 4 2.32 -42.02 -84.21
N GLU A 5 1.71 -40.85 -84.01
CA GLU A 5 2.28 -39.78 -83.18
C GLU A 5 2.54 -40.31 -81.76
N THR A 6 3.81 -40.23 -81.34
CA THR A 6 4.23 -40.56 -79.98
C THR A 6 3.70 -39.47 -79.04
N PRO A 7 2.96 -39.77 -77.97
CA PRO A 7 2.50 -38.75 -77.04
C PRO A 7 3.72 -38.12 -76.35
N THR A 8 3.86 -36.80 -76.45
CA THR A 8 4.84 -36.05 -75.66
C THR A 8 4.42 -36.16 -74.20
N GLU A 9 5.14 -36.98 -73.44
CA GLU A 9 4.94 -37.15 -72.00
C GLU A 9 5.35 -35.85 -71.31
N THR A 10 4.37 -34.99 -71.01
CA THR A 10 4.57 -33.82 -70.16
C THR A 10 5.05 -34.29 -68.79
N ILE A 11 6.35 -34.16 -68.52
CA ILE A 11 6.92 -34.35 -67.20
C ILE A 11 6.15 -33.40 -66.25
N PRO A 12 5.44 -33.92 -65.23
CA PRO A 12 4.74 -33.06 -64.29
C PRO A 12 5.78 -32.15 -63.64
N ALA A 13 5.54 -30.83 -63.69
CA ALA A 13 6.38 -29.85 -63.01
C ALA A 13 6.56 -30.32 -61.57
N THR A 14 7.81 -30.60 -61.17
CA THR A 14 8.12 -30.95 -59.79
C THR A 14 7.56 -29.83 -58.90
N PRO A 15 6.73 -30.15 -57.90
CA PRO A 15 6.15 -29.12 -57.06
C PRO A 15 7.30 -28.35 -56.42
N VAL A 16 7.35 -27.03 -56.66
CA VAL A 16 8.30 -26.15 -55.99
C VAL A 16 8.14 -26.40 -54.50
N PRO A 17 9.20 -26.84 -53.78
CA PRO A 17 9.05 -27.24 -52.40
C PRO A 17 8.52 -26.05 -51.60
N GLU A 18 7.29 -26.17 -51.09
CA GLU A 18 6.74 -25.17 -50.17
C GLU A 18 7.73 -25.02 -49.02
N HIS A 19 8.12 -23.77 -48.75
CA HIS A 19 9.05 -23.45 -47.68
C HIS A 19 8.55 -24.11 -46.38
N LEU A 20 9.40 -24.88 -45.67
CA LEU A 20 9.01 -25.65 -44.47
C LEU A 20 8.27 -24.81 -43.40
N LEU A 21 8.50 -23.50 -43.42
CA LEU A 21 7.89 -22.53 -42.50
C LEU A 21 6.68 -21.79 -43.09
N ALA A 22 6.21 -22.12 -44.31
CA ALA A 22 5.03 -21.51 -44.93
C ALA A 22 3.77 -21.59 -44.05
N PRO A 23 3.51 -22.69 -43.31
CA PRO A 23 2.38 -22.75 -42.38
C PRO A 23 2.42 -21.67 -41.29
N LEU A 24 3.62 -21.29 -40.82
CA LEU A 24 3.80 -20.25 -39.79
C LEU A 24 3.44 -18.86 -40.32
N THR A 25 3.44 -18.63 -41.63
CA THR A 25 3.01 -17.35 -42.18
C THR A 25 1.49 -17.18 -42.16
N ARG A 26 0.74 -18.28 -42.09
CA ARG A 26 -0.74 -18.28 -42.00
C ARG A 26 -1.25 -17.80 -40.64
N SER A 27 -0.41 -17.81 -39.60
CA SER A 27 -0.77 -17.31 -38.27
C SER A 27 -0.58 -15.79 -38.12
N LEU A 28 -0.06 -15.07 -39.12
CA LEU A 28 0.15 -13.61 -39.07
C LEU A 28 -1.10 -12.81 -38.63
N PRO A 29 -2.33 -13.11 -39.11
CA PRO A 29 -3.52 -12.39 -38.64
C PRO A 29 -3.76 -12.58 -37.14
N VAL A 30 -3.62 -13.80 -36.63
CA VAL A 30 -3.77 -14.13 -35.21
C VAL A 30 -2.71 -13.40 -34.38
N ILE A 31 -1.47 -13.38 -34.86
CA ILE A 31 -0.38 -12.67 -34.17
C ILE A 31 -0.65 -11.16 -34.11
N TYR A 32 -1.24 -10.57 -35.15
CA TYR A 32 -1.63 -9.16 -35.13
C TYR A 32 -2.72 -8.86 -34.08
N PHE A 33 -3.71 -9.73 -33.94
CA PHE A 33 -4.71 -9.60 -32.87
C PHE A 33 -4.07 -9.67 -31.48
N ILE A 34 -3.15 -10.61 -31.26
CA ILE A 34 -2.40 -10.71 -30.00
C ILE A 34 -1.56 -9.45 -29.77
N TYR A 35 -0.88 -8.94 -30.80
CA TYR A 35 -0.09 -7.71 -30.70
C TYR A 35 -0.96 -6.51 -30.32
N LEU A 36 -2.11 -6.33 -30.97
CA LEU A 36 -3.07 -5.27 -30.64
C LEU A 36 -3.54 -5.38 -29.19
N PHE A 37 -3.84 -6.60 -28.73
CA PHE A 37 -4.22 -6.85 -27.34
C PHE A 37 -3.10 -6.47 -26.36
N LEU A 38 -1.84 -6.83 -26.66
CA LEU A 38 -0.70 -6.47 -25.82
C LEU A 38 -0.50 -4.94 -25.74
N ILE A 39 -0.64 -4.24 -26.86
CA ILE A 39 -0.57 -2.77 -26.89
C ILE A 39 -1.72 -2.14 -26.10
N LEU A 40 -2.94 -2.65 -26.25
CA LEU A 40 -4.09 -2.18 -25.47
C LEU A 40 -3.87 -2.42 -23.97
N GLY A 41 -3.36 -3.59 -23.59
CA GLY A 41 -2.99 -3.94 -22.22
C GLY A 41 -1.91 -3.01 -21.64
N PHE A 42 -0.89 -2.66 -22.43
CA PHE A 42 0.13 -1.69 -22.07
C PHE A 42 -0.48 -0.31 -21.81
N VAL A 43 -1.28 0.21 -22.75
CA VAL A 43 -1.91 1.53 -22.63
C VAL A 43 -2.84 1.58 -21.42
N LEU A 44 -3.72 0.59 -21.25
CA LEU A 44 -4.64 0.51 -20.11
C LEU A 44 -3.88 0.43 -18.78
N SER A 45 -2.83 -0.37 -18.70
CA SER A 45 -2.00 -0.48 -17.48
C SER A 45 -1.26 0.82 -17.17
N THR A 46 -0.79 1.52 -18.21
CA THR A 46 -0.14 2.82 -18.06
C THR A 46 -1.13 3.87 -17.58
N ILE A 47 -2.35 3.90 -18.13
CA ILE A 47 -3.41 4.81 -17.68
C ILE A 47 -3.77 4.54 -16.22
N LEU A 48 -3.99 3.27 -15.84
CA LEU A 48 -4.29 2.91 -14.45
C LEU A 48 -3.15 3.29 -13.51
N PHE A 49 -1.89 3.05 -13.91
CA PHE A 49 -0.73 3.50 -13.16
C PHE A 49 -0.74 5.03 -12.98
N LEU A 50 -0.94 5.80 -14.05
CA LEU A 50 -0.94 7.26 -13.99
C LEU A 50 -2.10 7.82 -13.14
N VAL A 51 -3.30 7.27 -13.29
CA VAL A 51 -4.47 7.65 -12.49
C VAL A 51 -4.20 7.37 -11.02
N GLN A 52 -3.73 6.18 -10.70
CA GLN A 52 -3.51 5.79 -9.31
C GLN A 52 -2.31 6.54 -8.70
N PHE A 53 -1.22 6.69 -9.46
CA PHE A 53 -0.09 7.52 -9.08
C PHE A 53 -0.56 8.95 -8.78
N ARG A 54 -1.33 9.58 -9.68
CA ARG A 54 -1.85 10.93 -9.45
C ARG A 54 -2.72 11.03 -8.19
N MET A 55 -3.64 10.09 -7.98
CA MET A 55 -4.51 10.05 -6.80
C MET A 55 -3.72 9.89 -5.50
N GLU A 56 -2.58 9.22 -5.54
CA GLU A 56 -1.75 8.97 -4.36
C GLU A 56 -0.69 10.08 -4.13
N VAL A 57 -0.17 10.74 -5.18
CA VAL A 57 0.89 11.78 -5.06
C VAL A 57 0.33 13.19 -4.81
N GLU A 58 -0.73 13.61 -5.52
CA GLU A 58 -1.23 15.01 -5.45
C GLU A 58 -1.77 15.45 -4.07
N PRO A 59 -2.34 14.58 -3.21
CA PRO A 59 -2.84 14.99 -1.90
C PRO A 59 -1.75 15.31 -0.85
N GLY A 60 -0.45 15.19 -1.16
CA GLY A 60 0.61 15.31 -0.16
C GLY A 60 0.67 14.14 0.83
N ILE A 61 -0.10 13.08 0.57
CA ILE A 61 0.03 11.78 1.22
C ILE A 61 1.30 11.16 0.64
N LEU A 62 2.27 10.80 1.49
CA LEU A 62 3.49 10.16 1.03
C LEU A 62 3.14 8.93 0.18
N LEU A 63 3.71 8.87 -1.03
CA LEU A 63 3.70 7.77 -2.01
C LEU A 63 4.18 6.41 -1.48
N THR A 64 4.33 6.28 -0.17
CA THR A 64 5.06 5.23 0.51
C THR A 64 4.46 4.85 1.86
N ASP A 65 3.29 5.35 2.28
CA ASP A 65 2.77 5.06 3.64
C ASP A 65 1.80 3.87 3.73
N SER A 66 1.05 3.52 2.67
CA SER A 66 0.09 2.40 2.73
C SER A 66 0.48 1.19 1.86
N ARG A 67 0.44 -0.01 2.47
CA ARG A 67 0.73 -1.34 1.89
C ARG A 67 -0.06 -1.61 0.60
N SER A 68 -1.33 -1.25 0.58
CA SER A 68 -2.23 -1.43 -0.57
C SER A 68 -1.97 -0.44 -1.69
N GLY A 69 -1.60 0.82 -1.38
CA GLY A 69 -1.23 1.83 -2.37
C GLY A 69 0.04 1.44 -3.13
N ARG A 70 1.11 1.07 -2.40
CA ARG A 70 2.37 0.60 -3.02
C ARG A 70 2.12 -0.60 -3.95
N LEU A 71 1.41 -1.63 -3.48
CA LEU A 71 1.12 -2.79 -4.32
C LEU A 71 0.26 -2.41 -5.54
N ALA A 72 -0.81 -1.63 -5.37
CA ALA A 72 -1.70 -1.28 -6.47
C ALA A 72 -0.99 -0.43 -7.55
N VAL A 73 -0.18 0.56 -7.16
CA VAL A 73 0.62 1.37 -8.09
C VAL A 73 1.65 0.51 -8.83
N PHE A 74 2.47 -0.25 -8.09
CA PHE A 74 3.57 -1.01 -8.69
C PHE A 74 3.08 -2.24 -9.48
N VAL A 75 1.93 -2.83 -9.17
CA VAL A 75 1.28 -3.86 -10.01
C VAL A 75 1.02 -3.31 -11.41
N HIS A 76 0.43 -2.12 -11.53
CA HIS A 76 0.10 -1.55 -12.83
C HIS A 76 1.34 -1.21 -13.64
N LEU A 77 2.39 -0.71 -13.00
CA LEU A 77 3.69 -0.47 -13.63
C LEU A 77 4.36 -1.77 -14.10
N ALA A 78 4.44 -2.79 -13.23
CA ALA A 78 5.02 -4.09 -13.57
C ALA A 78 4.26 -4.74 -14.74
N ARG A 79 2.93 -4.70 -14.71
CA ARG A 79 2.07 -5.22 -15.78
C ARG A 79 2.28 -4.46 -17.10
N ALA A 80 2.43 -3.13 -17.06
CA ALA A 80 2.75 -2.32 -18.24
C ALA A 80 4.09 -2.73 -18.85
N CYS A 81 5.13 -2.91 -18.02
CA CYS A 81 6.45 -3.37 -18.48
C CYS A 81 6.38 -4.74 -19.18
N VAL A 82 5.65 -5.70 -18.60
CA VAL A 82 5.47 -7.03 -19.20
C VAL A 82 4.73 -6.95 -20.54
N PHE A 83 3.64 -6.19 -20.63
CA PHE A 83 2.92 -5.98 -21.89
C PHE A 83 3.79 -5.35 -22.97
N LEU A 84 4.59 -4.32 -22.62
CA LEU A 84 5.49 -3.66 -23.55
C LEU A 84 6.58 -4.60 -24.07
N LEU A 85 7.24 -5.35 -23.17
CA LEU A 85 8.27 -6.32 -23.54
C LEU A 85 7.74 -7.39 -24.49
N LEU A 86 6.59 -7.97 -24.17
CA LEU A 86 5.93 -8.96 -25.02
C LEU A 86 5.51 -8.38 -26.37
N ALA A 87 4.98 -7.15 -26.40
CA ALA A 87 4.63 -6.48 -27.64
C ALA A 87 5.85 -6.25 -28.54
N LEU A 88 6.98 -5.79 -27.98
CA LEU A 88 8.23 -5.59 -28.71
C LEU A 88 8.79 -6.91 -29.26
N ALA A 89 8.77 -7.97 -28.45
CA ALA A 89 9.19 -9.30 -28.88
C ALA A 89 8.32 -9.85 -30.02
N LEU A 90 7.00 -9.70 -29.90
CA LEU A 90 6.06 -10.13 -30.92
C LEU A 90 6.19 -9.32 -32.22
N HIS A 91 6.45 -8.01 -32.11
CA HIS A 91 6.73 -7.15 -33.26
C HIS A 91 7.99 -7.61 -34.02
N LYS A 92 9.07 -7.92 -33.29
CA LYS A 92 10.30 -8.44 -33.89
C LYS A 92 10.06 -9.79 -34.57
N TYR A 93 9.31 -10.69 -33.93
CA TYR A 93 8.95 -12.00 -34.47
C TYR A 93 8.11 -11.91 -35.76
N THR A 94 7.07 -11.08 -35.77
CA THR A 94 6.24 -10.85 -36.96
C THR A 94 7.02 -10.23 -38.11
N SER A 95 7.97 -9.33 -37.82
CA SER A 95 8.86 -8.78 -38.84
C SER A 95 9.67 -9.88 -39.51
N SER A 96 10.26 -10.81 -38.73
CA SER A 96 10.99 -11.96 -39.28
C SER A 96 10.10 -12.90 -40.09
N LEU A 97 8.85 -13.17 -39.67
CA LEU A 97 7.91 -13.96 -40.46
C LEU A 97 7.56 -13.30 -41.80
N ARG A 98 7.45 -11.96 -41.85
CA ARG A 98 7.24 -11.23 -43.11
C ARG A 98 8.44 -11.37 -44.05
N HIS A 99 9.66 -11.47 -43.53
CA HIS A 99 10.86 -11.75 -44.34
C HIS A 99 10.83 -13.16 -44.93
N ILE A 100 10.41 -14.17 -44.16
CA ILE A 100 10.18 -15.53 -44.69
C ILE A 100 9.14 -15.51 -45.81
N ARG A 101 8.00 -14.82 -45.60
CA ARG A 101 6.95 -14.69 -46.62
C ARG A 101 7.45 -14.02 -47.91
N ARG A 102 8.42 -13.10 -47.80
CA ARG A 102 9.06 -12.42 -48.93
C ARG A 102 10.24 -13.21 -49.52
N ASN A 103 10.53 -14.39 -48.99
CA ASN A 103 11.61 -15.29 -49.42
C ASN A 103 13.00 -14.61 -49.45
N THR A 104 13.35 -13.84 -48.41
CA THR A 104 14.69 -13.23 -48.33
C THR A 104 15.75 -14.27 -47.98
N ALA A 105 16.97 -14.13 -48.54
CA ALA A 105 18.03 -15.14 -48.38
C ALA A 105 18.47 -15.37 -46.92
N ASP A 106 18.30 -14.36 -46.07
CA ASP A 106 18.63 -14.38 -44.63
C ASP A 106 17.40 -14.62 -43.73
N ALA A 107 16.24 -14.96 -44.31
CA ALA A 107 14.97 -15.03 -43.58
C ALA A 107 14.98 -16.05 -42.43
N LEU A 108 15.59 -17.22 -42.65
CA LEU A 108 15.65 -18.29 -41.65
C LEU A 108 16.51 -17.88 -40.44
N ASP A 109 17.68 -17.30 -40.68
CA ASP A 109 18.57 -16.81 -39.61
C ASP A 109 17.88 -15.72 -38.78
N ARG A 110 17.23 -14.75 -39.45
CA ARG A 110 16.43 -13.71 -38.77
C ARG A 110 15.25 -14.27 -37.97
N TYR A 111 14.62 -15.32 -38.47
CA TYR A 111 13.54 -16.01 -37.78
C TYR A 111 14.04 -16.71 -36.52
N LEU A 112 15.10 -17.50 -36.62
CA LEU A 112 15.69 -18.19 -35.48
C LEU A 112 16.15 -17.20 -34.40
N LYS A 113 16.83 -16.10 -34.81
CA LYS A 113 17.21 -15.01 -33.89
C LYS A 113 16.02 -14.34 -33.24
N ALA A 114 14.94 -14.08 -33.99
CA ALA A 114 13.73 -13.50 -33.42
C ALA A 114 12.96 -14.47 -32.52
N SER A 115 12.97 -15.76 -32.84
CA SER A 115 12.38 -16.82 -32.01
C SER A 115 13.12 -16.97 -30.69
N LEU A 116 14.46 -16.98 -30.71
CA LEU A 116 15.29 -16.96 -29.51
C LEU A 116 15.06 -15.71 -28.68
N PHE A 117 14.97 -14.54 -29.33
CA PHE A 117 14.64 -13.29 -28.65
C PHE A 117 13.27 -13.34 -27.97
N LEU A 118 12.27 -13.93 -28.63
CA LEU A 118 10.93 -14.09 -28.07
C LEU A 118 10.93 -15.02 -26.86
N TRP A 119 11.62 -16.17 -26.94
CA TRP A 119 11.80 -17.07 -25.80
C TRP A 119 12.53 -16.43 -24.63
N ASN A 120 13.61 -15.70 -24.89
CA ASN A 120 14.32 -14.95 -23.85
C ASN A 120 13.40 -13.92 -23.19
N THR A 121 12.59 -13.22 -23.98
CA THR A 121 11.64 -12.22 -23.46
C THR A 121 10.54 -12.87 -22.62
N LEU A 122 10.04 -14.04 -23.01
CA LEU A 122 9.10 -14.82 -22.21
C LEU A 122 9.72 -15.25 -20.87
N CYS A 123 10.95 -15.79 -20.88
CA CYS A 123 11.66 -16.16 -19.66
C CYS A 123 11.86 -14.96 -18.74
N ILE A 124 12.30 -13.81 -19.27
CA ILE A 124 12.45 -12.57 -18.50
C ILE A 124 11.10 -12.12 -17.93
N SER A 125 10.02 -12.18 -18.71
CA SER A 125 8.68 -11.80 -18.26
C SER A 125 8.19 -12.70 -17.12
N VAL A 126 8.44 -14.01 -17.21
CA VAL A 126 8.13 -14.96 -16.13
C VAL A 126 8.95 -14.67 -14.88
N LEU A 127 10.25 -14.39 -15.03
CA LEU A 127 11.11 -14.01 -13.90
C LEU A 127 10.68 -12.69 -13.26
N LEU A 128 10.21 -11.72 -14.06
CA LEU A 128 9.64 -10.46 -13.55
C LEU A 128 8.36 -10.72 -12.75
N VAL A 129 7.48 -11.61 -13.23
CA VAL A 129 6.26 -11.99 -12.49
C VAL A 129 6.61 -12.72 -11.20
N ILE A 130 7.57 -13.64 -11.22
CA ILE A 130 8.04 -14.34 -10.02
C ILE A 130 8.70 -13.37 -9.04
N GLY A 131 9.60 -12.51 -9.53
CA GLY A 131 10.26 -11.48 -8.72
C GLY A 131 9.26 -10.50 -8.13
N PHE A 132 8.25 -10.09 -8.90
CA PHE A 132 7.12 -9.31 -8.40
C PHE A 132 6.32 -10.08 -7.35
N GLY A 133 6.07 -11.37 -7.55
CA GLY A 133 5.39 -12.23 -6.58
C GLY A 133 6.17 -12.39 -5.27
N ILE A 134 7.49 -12.58 -5.36
CA ILE A 134 8.40 -12.65 -4.19
C ILE A 134 8.44 -11.30 -3.49
N TRP A 135 8.63 -10.21 -4.22
CA TRP A 135 8.61 -8.85 -3.67
C TRP A 135 7.25 -8.52 -3.05
N SER A 136 6.16 -8.86 -3.71
CA SER A 136 4.80 -8.69 -3.19
C SER A 136 4.58 -9.53 -1.93
N TYR A 137 5.14 -10.73 -1.88
CA TYR A 137 5.08 -11.60 -0.71
C TYR A 137 5.93 -11.05 0.44
N ASP A 138 7.12 -10.53 0.16
CA ASP A 138 8.01 -9.89 1.14
C ASP A 138 7.43 -8.59 1.69
N VAL A 139 6.92 -7.71 0.81
CA VAL A 139 6.14 -6.51 1.16
C VAL A 139 4.87 -6.87 1.97
N SER A 140 4.31 -8.07 1.76
CA SER A 140 3.20 -8.57 2.58
C SER A 140 3.63 -9.19 3.91
N ARG A 141 4.93 -9.38 4.14
CA ARG A 141 5.52 -10.02 5.33
C ARG A 141 6.23 -9.05 6.26
N ASP A 142 6.55 -7.83 5.83
CA ASP A 142 7.10 -6.77 6.68
C ASP A 142 6.01 -6.22 7.63
N PRO A 143 6.06 -6.54 8.94
CA PRO A 143 5.01 -6.16 9.91
C PRO A 143 4.97 -4.65 10.19
N SER A 144 6.04 -3.92 9.83
CA SER A 144 6.13 -2.47 10.02
C SER A 144 5.44 -1.67 8.90
N ALA A 145 4.95 -2.35 7.85
CA ALA A 145 4.24 -1.72 6.74
C ALA A 145 2.70 -1.71 6.90
N ASP A 146 2.19 -2.32 7.97
CA ASP A 146 0.76 -2.56 8.25
C ASP A 146 0.06 -1.47 9.06
N PHE A 147 0.67 -0.28 9.21
CA PHE A 147 0.11 0.80 10.03
C PHE A 147 -1.21 1.41 9.52
N ALA A 148 -1.74 0.97 8.37
CA ALA A 148 -3.08 1.30 7.87
C ALA A 148 -4.13 0.18 8.02
N VAL A 149 -3.79 -1.02 8.53
CA VAL A 149 -4.75 -2.14 8.72
C VAL A 149 -4.78 -2.56 10.18
N GLY A 150 -5.14 -1.61 11.05
CA GLY A 150 -5.48 -1.89 12.44
C GLY A 150 -6.88 -2.47 12.63
N GLN A 151 -7.39 -3.30 11.71
CA GLN A 151 -8.74 -3.88 11.82
C GLN A 151 -8.77 -5.41 11.79
N GLU A 152 -7.89 -6.09 11.05
CA GLU A 152 -8.00 -7.56 10.91
C GLU A 152 -7.32 -8.36 12.04
N ILE A 153 -6.24 -7.87 12.66
CA ILE A 153 -5.65 -8.52 13.86
C ILE A 153 -6.50 -8.26 15.13
N TYR A 154 -7.29 -7.19 15.16
CA TYR A 154 -8.14 -6.84 16.31
C TYR A 154 -9.46 -7.65 16.38
N ALA A 155 -9.81 -8.39 15.33
CA ALA A 155 -11.06 -9.15 15.25
C ALA A 155 -11.00 -10.53 15.94
N GLY A 156 -9.79 -11.08 16.18
CA GLY A 156 -9.61 -12.40 16.79
C GLY A 156 -9.49 -12.39 18.32
N ASN A 157 -9.12 -11.25 18.90
CA ASN A 157 -9.04 -11.01 20.34
C ASN A 157 -9.25 -9.49 20.58
N PRO A 158 -10.48 -9.00 20.72
CA PRO A 158 -10.73 -7.57 20.88
C PRO A 158 -10.05 -7.11 22.16
N GLN A 159 -8.98 -6.33 22.02
CA GLN A 159 -8.35 -5.69 23.16
C GLN A 159 -9.41 -4.80 23.82
N PRO A 160 -9.62 -4.92 25.15
CA PRO A 160 -10.67 -4.20 25.84
C PRO A 160 -10.56 -2.70 25.58
N ASP A 161 -11.70 -2.01 25.64
CA ASP A 161 -11.72 -0.57 25.47
C ASP A 161 -10.81 0.10 26.50
N ALA A 162 -9.98 1.03 26.03
CA ALA A 162 -9.10 1.79 26.89
C ALA A 162 -9.91 2.70 27.81
N ILE A 163 -9.60 2.67 29.10
CA ILE A 163 -10.15 3.61 30.08
C ILE A 163 -9.22 4.83 30.11
N VAL A 164 -9.74 6.00 29.76
CA VAL A 164 -8.99 7.25 29.66
C VAL A 164 -9.55 8.24 30.68
N GLU A 165 -8.68 8.65 31.60
CA GLU A 165 -9.06 9.47 32.74
C GLU A 165 -8.08 10.62 32.93
N PHE A 166 -8.60 11.80 33.24
CA PHE A 166 -7.79 12.98 33.52
C PHE A 166 -7.90 13.28 35.02
N PHE A 167 -6.78 13.64 35.63
CA PHE A 167 -6.69 13.96 37.06
C PHE A 167 -5.95 15.27 37.28
N LEU A 168 -6.49 16.13 38.15
CA LEU A 168 -5.76 17.28 38.68
C LEU A 168 -4.74 16.78 39.71
N ALA A 169 -3.50 16.57 39.25
CA ALA A 169 -2.46 15.97 40.05
C ALA A 169 -1.73 17.02 40.90
N GLU A 170 -1.08 16.56 41.96
CA GLU A 170 -0.19 17.35 42.81
C GLU A 170 1.25 16.83 42.70
N MET A 171 2.22 17.69 43.03
CA MET A 171 3.65 17.34 43.11
C MET A 171 4.11 16.95 44.52
N LYS A 172 3.19 16.95 45.50
CA LYS A 172 3.47 16.64 46.90
C LYS A 172 2.40 15.71 47.44
N PRO A 173 2.74 14.85 48.42
CA PRO A 173 1.74 14.05 49.12
C PRO A 173 0.74 14.94 49.85
N GLY A 174 -0.50 14.46 49.92
CA GLY A 174 -1.62 15.13 50.58
C GLY A 174 -2.68 14.13 51.00
N GLU A 175 -3.60 14.57 51.86
CA GLU A 175 -4.71 13.73 52.31
C GLU A 175 -5.61 13.35 51.13
N GLY A 176 -5.92 12.05 51.00
CA GLY A 176 -6.75 11.54 49.90
C GLY A 176 -6.05 11.44 48.54
N LEU A 177 -4.72 11.65 48.48
CA LEU A 177 -3.95 11.49 47.25
C LEU A 177 -3.18 10.16 47.21
N GLU A 178 -3.26 9.49 46.07
CA GLU A 178 -2.51 8.26 45.79
C GLU A 178 -1.27 8.55 44.94
N LYS A 179 -0.15 7.94 45.30
CA LYS A 179 1.10 8.07 44.54
C LYS A 179 1.03 7.23 43.26
N ARG A 180 1.36 7.85 42.13
CA ARG A 180 1.59 7.19 40.84
C ARG A 180 2.92 7.65 40.26
N SER A 181 3.68 6.73 39.70
CA SER A 181 4.97 7.02 39.07
C SER A 181 4.83 6.98 37.55
N ILE A 182 5.51 7.89 36.87
CA ILE A 182 5.58 7.92 35.41
C ILE A 182 6.89 7.26 35.01
N GLU A 183 6.81 6.08 34.39
CA GLU A 183 8.00 5.27 34.04
C GLU A 183 9.02 6.04 33.20
N GLU A 184 8.55 6.96 32.35
CA GLU A 184 9.40 7.63 31.36
C GLU A 184 10.10 8.89 31.90
N ILE A 185 9.60 9.49 32.99
CA ILE A 185 10.09 10.81 33.44
C ILE A 185 10.66 10.79 34.86
N ASP A 186 10.78 9.62 35.50
CA ASP A 186 11.27 9.45 36.89
C ASP A 186 10.68 10.51 37.84
N ARG A 187 9.39 10.80 37.66
CA ARG A 187 8.66 11.79 38.42
C ARG A 187 7.42 11.15 39.02
N ASP A 188 7.29 11.36 40.31
CA ASP A 188 6.11 10.97 41.06
C ASP A 188 5.05 12.07 40.98
N VAL A 189 3.81 11.65 40.78
CA VAL A 189 2.63 12.51 40.84
C VAL A 189 1.64 11.92 41.84
N TRP A 190 0.87 12.79 42.48
CA TRP A 190 -0.12 12.43 43.47
C TRP A 190 -1.51 12.72 42.91
N LEU A 191 -2.33 11.67 42.73
CA LEU A 191 -3.64 11.76 42.10
C LEU A 191 -4.75 11.70 43.16
N PRO A 192 -5.81 12.51 43.05
CA PRO A 192 -7.02 12.33 43.85
C PRO A 192 -7.73 11.03 43.47
N ALA A 193 -8.63 10.57 44.35
CA ALA A 193 -9.38 9.33 44.14
C ALA A 193 -10.31 9.37 42.91
N GLU A 194 -10.83 10.54 42.56
CA GLU A 194 -11.80 10.69 41.46
C GLU A 194 -11.17 11.45 40.28
N PRO A 195 -11.38 10.99 39.03
CA PRO A 195 -10.96 11.70 37.85
C PRO A 195 -11.84 12.93 37.62
N ILE A 196 -11.25 13.96 37.02
CA ILE A 196 -12.01 15.14 36.60
C ILE A 196 -12.69 14.95 35.24
N LEU A 197 -12.11 14.12 34.36
CA LEU A 197 -12.73 13.66 33.13
C LEU A 197 -12.51 12.16 32.97
N SER A 198 -13.52 11.48 32.46
CA SER A 198 -13.52 10.08 32.00
C SER A 198 -14.00 9.96 30.55
N ASN A 199 -13.97 8.74 29.98
CA ASN A 199 -14.34 8.41 28.60
C ASN A 199 -15.59 9.15 28.05
N GLN A 200 -16.62 9.36 28.87
CA GLN A 200 -17.88 10.00 28.46
C GLN A 200 -17.75 11.49 28.09
N HIS A 201 -16.65 12.15 28.48
CA HIS A 201 -16.42 13.57 28.22
C HIS A 201 -15.67 13.83 26.90
N PHE A 202 -15.27 12.78 26.20
CA PHE A 202 -14.58 12.87 24.93
C PHE A 202 -15.56 12.59 23.79
N MET A 203 -15.50 13.42 22.76
CA MET A 203 -16.35 13.36 21.57
C MET A 203 -15.64 12.65 20.41
N GLU A 204 -14.33 12.86 20.29
CA GLU A 204 -13.54 12.36 19.18
C GLU A 204 -12.09 12.17 19.62
N ALA A 205 -11.41 11.20 19.03
CA ALA A 205 -9.98 10.99 19.22
C ALA A 205 -9.31 10.62 17.90
N GLN A 206 -8.21 11.30 17.58
CA GLN A 206 -7.47 11.13 16.33
C GLN A 206 -6.02 10.77 16.63
N VAL A 207 -5.51 9.75 15.95
CA VAL A 207 -4.11 9.32 16.09
C VAL A 207 -3.23 10.13 15.14
N GLY A 208 -2.05 10.50 15.62
CA GLY A 208 -1.03 11.17 14.82
C GLY A 208 0.39 10.74 15.21
N MET A 209 1.36 11.46 14.68
CA MET A 209 2.76 11.37 15.07
C MET A 209 3.24 12.76 15.49
N ASP A 210 4.12 12.82 16.50
CA ASP A 210 4.80 14.05 16.90
C ASP A 210 6.02 14.33 15.99
N PRO A 211 6.69 15.48 16.14
CA PRO A 211 7.88 15.82 15.35
C PRO A 211 9.02 14.79 15.47
N GLU A 212 9.09 14.09 16.60
CA GLU A 212 10.05 13.04 16.93
C GLU A 212 9.65 11.66 16.38
N GLN A 213 8.57 11.58 15.59
CA GLN A 213 8.00 10.34 15.03
C GLN A 213 7.49 9.36 16.10
N MET A 214 7.11 9.87 17.27
CA MET A 214 6.44 9.09 18.30
C MET A 214 4.91 9.19 18.16
N PRO A 215 4.16 8.12 18.50
CA PRO A 215 2.70 8.14 18.46
C PRO A 215 2.09 9.19 19.40
N LEU A 216 1.08 9.90 18.92
CA LEU A 216 0.25 10.80 19.73
C LEU A 216 -1.24 10.55 19.48
N VAL A 217 -2.07 10.98 20.44
CA VAL A 217 -3.53 11.01 20.27
C VAL A 217 -4.06 12.41 20.57
N THR A 218 -4.70 13.02 19.59
CA THR A 218 -5.44 14.27 19.76
C THR A 218 -6.87 13.96 20.18
N LEU A 219 -7.27 14.45 21.34
CA LEU A 219 -8.59 14.30 21.92
C LEU A 219 -9.40 15.57 21.75
N LYS A 220 -10.65 15.42 21.35
CA LYS A 220 -11.65 16.48 21.33
C LYS A 220 -12.72 16.19 22.36
N LEU A 221 -12.92 17.13 23.27
CA LEU A 221 -13.89 17.04 24.34
C LEU A 221 -15.29 17.43 23.82
N ASN A 222 -16.33 16.85 24.42
CA ASN A 222 -17.69 17.33 24.25
C ASN A 222 -17.90 18.65 25.02
N GLU A 223 -19.09 19.26 24.88
CA GLU A 223 -19.37 20.56 25.50
C GLU A 223 -19.22 20.55 27.03
N GLU A 224 -19.68 19.47 27.68
CA GLU A 224 -19.58 19.28 29.12
C GLU A 224 -18.12 19.14 29.58
N GLY A 225 -17.36 18.24 28.97
CA GLY A 225 -15.94 18.02 29.26
C GLY A 225 -15.11 19.28 29.05
N ALA A 226 -15.36 20.00 27.97
CA ALA A 226 -14.71 21.28 27.68
C ALA A 226 -15.02 22.35 28.73
N ALA A 227 -16.25 22.38 29.27
CA ALA A 227 -16.61 23.29 30.36
C ALA A 227 -15.92 22.93 31.68
N ILE A 228 -15.91 21.64 32.03
CA ILE A 228 -15.25 21.12 33.23
C ILE A 228 -13.76 21.44 33.20
N ILE A 229 -13.03 21.02 32.16
CA ILE A 229 -11.58 21.19 32.10
C ILE A 229 -11.16 22.66 32.06
N ARG A 230 -11.94 23.52 31.38
CA ARG A 230 -11.67 24.97 31.30
C ARG A 230 -11.79 25.65 32.67
N LYS A 231 -12.78 25.26 33.48
CA LYS A 231 -12.92 25.77 34.84
C LYS A 231 -11.77 25.26 35.71
N ALA A 232 -11.55 23.95 35.68
CA ALA A 232 -10.59 23.32 36.57
C ALA A 232 -9.13 23.73 36.29
N SER A 233 -8.73 23.77 35.02
CA SER A 233 -7.39 24.24 34.62
C SER A 233 -7.12 25.71 34.98
N ARG A 234 -8.17 26.54 35.13
CA ARG A 234 -8.03 27.92 35.63
C ARG A 234 -7.74 27.96 37.14
N GLU A 235 -8.29 27.02 37.89
CA GLU A 235 -8.13 26.91 39.34
C GLU A 235 -6.86 26.12 39.71
N HIS A 236 -6.32 25.33 38.78
CA HIS A 236 -5.18 24.41 38.98
C HIS A 236 -3.93 24.79 38.17
N VAL A 237 -3.67 26.08 38.02
CA VAL A 237 -2.48 26.60 37.30
C VAL A 237 -1.18 26.24 38.04
N ASP A 238 -0.10 26.03 37.27
CA ASP A 238 1.24 25.61 37.72
C ASP A 238 1.29 24.25 38.41
N LYS A 239 0.26 23.43 38.20
CA LYS A 239 0.16 22.05 38.70
C LYS A 239 -0.02 21.05 37.56
N PRO A 240 0.34 19.78 37.77
CA PRO A 240 0.23 18.77 36.73
C PRO A 240 -1.23 18.38 36.44
N LEU A 241 -1.54 18.18 35.16
CA LEU A 241 -2.72 17.45 34.70
C LEU A 241 -2.28 16.05 34.31
N ALA A 242 -2.54 15.05 35.14
CA ALA A 242 -2.21 13.68 34.80
C ALA A 242 -3.25 13.10 33.83
N VAL A 243 -2.76 12.44 32.79
CA VAL A 243 -3.54 11.64 31.86
C VAL A 243 -3.22 10.18 32.15
N VAL A 244 -4.26 9.44 32.53
CA VAL A 244 -4.20 8.04 32.91
C VAL A 244 -4.90 7.21 31.86
N VAL A 245 -4.24 6.14 31.42
CA VAL A 245 -4.81 5.14 30.51
C VAL A 245 -4.68 3.78 31.18
N ASP A 246 -5.81 3.07 31.32
CA ASP A 246 -5.85 1.73 31.93
C ASP A 246 -5.20 1.66 33.33
N GLY A 247 -5.26 2.76 34.09
CA GLY A 247 -4.68 2.90 35.43
C GLY A 247 -3.21 3.35 35.48
N GLU A 248 -2.54 3.44 34.33
CA GLU A 248 -1.15 3.91 34.21
C GLU A 248 -1.08 5.38 33.80
N VAL A 249 -0.20 6.16 34.43
CA VAL A 249 0.00 7.58 34.07
C VAL A 249 0.88 7.65 32.82
N ILE A 250 0.29 8.06 31.70
CA ILE A 250 1.00 8.22 30.43
C ILE A 250 1.77 9.53 30.40
N MET A 251 1.13 10.63 30.84
CA MET A 251 1.78 11.94 30.90
C MET A 251 1.17 12.81 31.99
N ALA A 252 1.94 13.82 32.44
CA ALA A 252 1.48 14.80 33.41
C ALA A 252 2.01 16.21 33.12
N PRO A 253 1.58 16.86 32.01
CA PRO A 253 2.00 18.22 31.70
C PRO A 253 1.56 19.24 32.76
N ILE A 254 2.37 20.27 32.97
CA ILE A 254 2.03 21.39 33.85
C ILE A 254 1.03 22.31 33.16
N ILE A 255 -0.09 22.58 33.84
CA ILE A 255 -1.13 23.50 33.36
C ILE A 255 -0.60 24.93 33.45
N ARG A 256 -0.45 25.61 32.31
CA ARG A 256 0.04 27.00 32.25
C ARG A 256 -1.04 28.03 31.96
N ALA A 257 -2.15 27.60 31.39
CA ALA A 257 -3.27 28.44 31.00
C ALA A 257 -4.56 27.61 31.00
N PRO A 258 -5.74 28.25 31.07
CA PRO A 258 -7.01 27.55 30.92
C PRO A 258 -7.04 26.74 29.62
N MET A 259 -7.42 25.47 29.73
CA MET A 259 -7.42 24.53 28.63
C MET A 259 -8.65 24.67 27.73
N GLY A 260 -8.45 24.34 26.45
CA GLY A 260 -9.49 24.32 25.44
C GLY A 260 -10.29 23.01 25.42
N ALA A 261 -11.03 22.82 24.34
CA ALA A 261 -11.77 21.58 24.07
C ALA A 261 -10.92 20.52 23.35
N GLU A 262 -9.65 20.78 23.13
CA GLU A 262 -8.72 19.89 22.42
C GLU A 262 -7.48 19.67 23.29
N VAL A 263 -7.07 18.41 23.42
CA VAL A 263 -5.93 17.99 24.26
C VAL A 263 -5.13 16.92 23.54
N MET A 264 -3.81 17.00 23.61
CA MET A 264 -2.92 16.02 22.98
C MET A 264 -2.30 15.11 24.03
N ILE A 265 -2.41 13.80 23.82
CA ILE A 265 -1.70 12.77 24.59
C ILE A 265 -0.43 12.39 23.83
N THR A 266 0.71 12.63 24.47
CA THR A 266 2.06 12.28 23.99
C THR A 266 2.74 11.31 24.96
N GLY A 267 3.86 10.70 24.58
CA GLY A 267 4.53 9.69 25.41
C GLY A 267 3.90 8.29 25.29
N ILE A 268 3.14 8.06 24.23
CA ILE A 268 2.54 6.75 23.96
C ILE A 268 3.62 5.86 23.32
N LYS A 269 3.89 4.72 23.95
CA LYS A 269 5.01 3.83 23.56
C LYS A 269 4.81 3.18 22.20
N THR A 270 3.57 2.87 21.83
CA THR A 270 3.25 2.12 20.62
C THR A 270 2.08 2.71 19.85
N MET A 271 2.15 2.60 18.52
CA MET A 271 1.07 3.04 17.65
C MET A 271 -0.23 2.25 17.88
N ASP A 272 -0.14 0.97 18.25
CA ASP A 272 -1.30 0.15 18.57
C ASP A 272 -2.04 0.63 19.82
N GLU A 273 -1.31 1.12 20.81
CA GLU A 273 -1.89 1.76 21.98
C GLU A 273 -2.60 3.07 21.64
N ALA A 274 -1.98 3.92 20.83
CA ALA A 274 -2.61 5.16 20.36
C ALA A 274 -3.93 4.87 19.61
N LYS A 275 -3.94 3.85 18.75
CA LYS A 275 -5.14 3.39 18.04
C LYS A 275 -6.20 2.82 18.97
N ARG A 276 -5.80 2.04 19.98
CA ARG A 276 -6.71 1.50 21.01
C ARG A 276 -7.43 2.64 21.72
N ILE A 277 -6.68 3.62 22.22
CA ILE A 277 -7.21 4.83 22.88
C ILE A 277 -8.19 5.55 21.96
N ALA A 278 -7.80 5.84 20.71
CA ALA A 278 -8.63 6.60 19.80
C ALA A 278 -9.96 5.89 19.47
N ARG A 279 -9.91 4.57 19.25
CA ARG A 279 -11.10 3.74 18.98
C ARG A 279 -12.06 3.75 20.17
N SER A 280 -11.55 3.60 21.39
CA SER A 280 -12.38 3.50 22.59
C SER A 280 -13.09 4.81 22.96
N LEU A 281 -12.63 5.94 22.41
CA LEU A 281 -13.25 7.25 22.61
C LEU A 281 -14.15 7.68 21.44
N SER A 282 -13.87 7.21 20.21
CA SER A 282 -14.61 7.60 19.01
C SER A 282 -15.97 6.88 18.83
N GLY A 283 -16.33 5.97 19.74
CA GLY A 283 -17.59 5.21 19.74
C GLY A 283 -18.74 5.85 20.52
N ASN A 284 -18.48 6.88 21.33
CA ASN A 284 -19.49 7.55 22.15
C ASN A 284 -20.21 8.64 21.33
N LYS A 285 -21.19 8.24 20.51
CA LYS A 285 -22.13 9.16 19.85
C LYS A 285 -23.47 9.20 20.57
#